data_AF-A0A7S9DZH2-F1
#
_entry.id   AF-A0A7S9DZH2-F1
#
_cell.length_a   1.000
_cell.length_b   1.000
_cell.length_c   1.000
_cell.angle_alpha   90.00
_cell.angle_beta   90.00
_cell.angle_gamma   90.00
#
_symmetry.space_group_name_H-M   'P 1'
#
loop_
_entity.id
_entity.type
_entity.pdbx_description
1 polymer ?
#
loop_
_entity_poly.entity_id
_entity_poly.type
_entity_poly.pdbx_seq_one_letter_code
_entity_poly.pdbx_strand_id
1 'polypeptide(L)' 'MIIYCRSGRRAKLAIETLKARSFDNVSHLEGDMMGWHDAGLPVEKM' A
#
# COMPACT_ATOMS: atom_id res chain seq x y z
N MET A 1 7.99 0.89 -6.40
CA MET A 1 6.88 -0.06 -6.21
C MET A 1 5.95 0.48 -5.13
N ILE A 2 4.65 0.61 -5.39
CA ILE A 2 3.68 1.09 -4.39
C ILE A 2 3.04 -0.13 -3.71
N ILE A 3 3.19 -0.21 -2.41
CA ILE A 3 2.57 -1.23 -1.57
C ILE A 3 1.35 -0.61 -0.89
N TYR A 4 0.24 -1.33 -0.90
CA TYR A 4 -0.97 -0.96 -0.19
C TYR A 4 -1.69 -2.24 0.26
N CYS A 5 -2.62 -2.11 1.21
CA CYS A 5 -3.58 -3.16 1.51
C CYS A 5 -4.96 -2.55 1.79
N ARG A 6 -5.79 -3.22 2.58
CA ARG A 6 -7.08 -2.65 3.01
C ARG A 6 -6.92 -1.53 4.05
N SER A 7 -6.06 -1.72 5.05
CA SER A 7 -6.00 -0.88 6.27
C SER A 7 -4.57 -0.67 6.83
N GLY A 8 -3.55 -0.81 5.99
CA GLY A 8 -2.13 -0.56 6.31
C GLY A 8 -1.35 -1.65 7.03
N ARG A 9 -1.99 -2.54 7.81
CA ARG A 9 -1.25 -3.55 8.60
C ARG A 9 -0.38 -4.47 7.75
N ARG A 10 -0.93 -4.98 6.64
CA ARG A 10 -0.19 -5.90 5.74
C ARG A 10 0.84 -5.17 4.89
N ALA A 11 0.52 -3.93 4.49
CA ALA A 11 1.42 -3.10 3.71
C ALA A 11 2.73 -2.82 4.47
N LYS A 12 2.63 -2.47 5.76
CA LYS A 12 3.82 -2.24 6.62
C LYS A 12 4.73 -3.45 6.71
N LEU A 13 4.18 -4.64 6.99
CA LEU A 13 4.96 -5.89 7.06
C LEU A 13 5.68 -6.20 5.74
N ALA A 14 5.00 -6.00 4.61
CA ALA A 14 5.58 -6.19 3.29
C ALA A 14 6.71 -5.19 3.02
N ILE A 15 6.52 -3.90 3.36
CA ILE A 15 7.54 -2.86 3.21
C ILE A 15 8.77 -3.17 4.06
N GLU A 16 8.60 -3.57 5.32
CA GLU A 16 9.72 -3.98 6.19
C GLU A 16 10.50 -5.16 5.61
N THR A 17 9.78 -6.17 5.12
CA THR A 17 10.39 -7.35 4.48
C THR A 17 11.17 -6.98 3.21
N LEU A 18 10.63 -6.05 2.42
CA LEU A 18 11.26 -5.58 1.19
C LEU A 18 12.51 -4.74 1.48
N LYS A 19 12.43 -3.82 2.46
CA LYS A 19 13.58 -3.04 2.93
C LYS A 19 14.69 -3.94 3.48
N ALA A 20 14.34 -4.99 4.22
CA ALA A 20 15.30 -5.99 4.72
C ALA A 20 16.02 -6.76 3.59
N ARG A 21 15.46 -6.76 2.39
CA ARG A 21 16.03 -7.40 1.19
C ARG A 21 16.69 -6.39 0.24
N SER A 22 16.99 -5.19 0.72
CA SER A 22 17.59 -4.09 -0.07
C SER A 22 16.74 -3.64 -1.26
N PHE A 23 15.41 -3.78 -1.16
CA PHE A 23 14.51 -3.06 -2.05
C PHE A 23 14.29 -1.66 -1.47
N ASP A 24 15.01 -0.69 -2.04
CA ASP A 24 14.97 0.70 -1.55
C ASP A 24 13.85 1.52 -2.20
N ASN A 25 13.42 1.13 -3.40
CA ASN A 25 12.39 1.83 -4.18
C ASN A 25 10.97 1.33 -3.86
N VAL A 26 10.58 1.41 -2.59
CA VAL A 26 9.28 0.97 -2.08
C VAL A 26 8.56 2.14 -1.41
N SER A 27 7.33 2.41 -1.85
CA SER A 27 6.48 3.49 -1.35
C SER A 27 5.18 2.89 -0.79
N HIS A 28 4.59 3.55 0.20
CA HIS A 28 3.29 3.18 0.77
C HIS A 28 2.20 4.09 0.23
N LEU A 29 1.06 3.53 -0.16
CA LEU A 29 -0.13 4.33 -0.43
C LEU A 29 -0.70 4.87 0.89
N GLU A 30 -0.65 6.19 1.07
CA GLU A 30 -1.24 6.85 2.23
C GLU A 30 -2.74 6.55 2.35
N GLY A 31 -3.18 6.16 3.54
CA GLY A 31 -4.57 5.77 3.79
C GLY A 31 -4.98 4.39 3.25
N ASP A 32 -4.10 3.70 2.50
CA ASP A 32 -4.40 2.40 1.88
C ASP A 32 -5.69 2.44 1.02
N MET A 33 -6.31 1.29 0.74
CA MET A 33 -7.58 1.28 -0.02
C MET A 33 -8.71 2.02 0.69
N MET A 34 -8.71 2.11 2.03
CA MET A 34 -9.73 2.89 2.73
C MET A 34 -9.62 4.38 2.39
N GLY A 35 -8.43 4.97 2.46
CA GLY A 35 -8.20 6.37 2.05
C GLY A 35 -8.49 6.58 0.57
N TRP A 36 -8.18 5.60 -0.29
CA TRP A 36 -8.54 5.64 -1.71
C TRP A 36 -10.06 5.69 -1.92
N HIS A 37 -10.81 4.88 -1.18
CA HIS A 37 -12.27 4.87 -1.21
C HIS A 37 -12.87 6.15 -0.62
N ASP A 38 -12.34 6.64 0.49
CA ASP A 38 -12.80 7.88 1.14
C ASP A 38 -12.56 9.11 0.24
N ALA A 39 -11.49 9.08 -0.55
CA ALA A 39 -11.22 10.09 -1.58
C ALA A 39 -12.13 9.98 -2.82
N GLY A 40 -13.01 8.98 -2.88
CA GLY A 40 -13.94 8.77 -4.00
C GLY A 40 -13.24 8.39 -5.31
N LEU A 41 -12.01 7.87 -5.24
CA LEU A 41 -11.22 7.54 -6.41
C LEU A 41 -11.76 6.28 -7.11
N PRO A 42 -11.67 6.20 -8.44
CA PRO A 42 -12.19 5.06 -9.19
C PRO A 42 -11.44 3.78 -8.81
N VAL A 43 -12.18 2.68 -8.77
CA VAL A 43 -11.66 1.33 -8.57
C VAL A 43 -12.26 0.44 -9.64
N GLU A 44 -11.41 -0.25 -10.38
CA GLU A 44 -11.84 -1.27 -11.32
C GLU A 44 -12.44 -2.45 -10.55
N LYS A 45 -13.66 -2.84 -10.90
CA LYS A 45 -14.34 -4.02 -10.37
C LYS A 45 -14.45 -5.02 -11.52
N MET A 46 -14.01 -6.24 -11.26
CA MET A 46 -14.16 -7.36 -12.18
C MET A 46 -15.57 -7.95 -12.11
#